data_AF-A0A0P7AGE6-F1
#
_entry.id   AF-A0A0P7AGE6-F1
#
_cell.length_a   1.000
_cell.length_b   1.000
_cell.length_c   1.000
_cell.angle_alpha   90.00
_cell.angle_beta   90.00
_cell.angle_gamma   90.00
#
_symmetry.space_group_name_H-M   'P 1'
#
loop_
_entity.id
_entity.type
_entity.pdbx_description
1 polymer ?
#
loop_
_entity_poly.entity_id
_entity_poly.type
_entity_poly.pdbx_seq_one_letter_code
_entity_poly.pdbx_strand_id
1 'polypeptide(L)' 'MKNSKNIKQAVFVIGFIALLLGAFGAIADQSVIHYFLPIHAGFMFMGMAVLHKEETTTAATQKLQK' A
#
# COMPACT_ATOMS: atom_id res chain seq x y z
N MET A 1 -17.23 12.28 3.41
CA MET A 1 -15.93 11.56 3.36
C MET A 1 -15.33 11.45 1.94
N LYS A 2 -15.36 12.50 1.09
CA LYS A 2 -14.86 12.44 -0.30
C LYS A 2 -13.32 12.27 -0.43
N ASN A 3 -12.54 12.68 0.59
CA ASN A 3 -11.06 12.66 0.53
C ASN A 3 -10.39 11.33 0.89
N SER A 4 -11.08 10.40 1.56
CA SER A 4 -10.44 9.15 2.03
C SER A 4 -9.97 8.25 0.88
N LYS A 5 -10.70 8.23 -0.25
CA LYS A 5 -10.29 7.51 -1.46
C LYS A 5 -9.00 8.06 -2.07
N ASN A 6 -8.88 9.39 -2.16
CA ASN A 6 -7.70 10.06 -2.71
C ASN A 6 -6.46 9.83 -1.84
N ILE A 7 -6.62 9.82 -0.51
CA ILE A 7 -5.52 9.54 0.42
C ILE A 7 -5.05 8.08 0.30
N LYS A 8 -5.95 7.10 0.22
CA LYS A 8 -5.59 5.69 0.02
C LYS A 8 -4.84 5.46 -1.30
N GLN A 9 -5.30 6.11 -2.38
CA GLN A 9 -4.62 6.05 -3.68
C GLN A 9 -3.24 6.71 -3.62
N ALA A 10 -3.10 7.85 -2.95
CA ALA A 10 -1.82 8.51 -2.76
C ALA A 10 -0.84 7.62 -1.97
N VAL A 11 -1.28 7.02 -0.86
CA VAL A 11 -0.46 6.09 -0.05
C VAL A 11 -0.03 4.87 -0.89
N PHE A 12 -0.92 4.34 -1.71
CA PHE A 12 -0.58 3.24 -2.64
C PHE A 12 0.49 3.65 -3.65
N VAL A 13 0.35 4.83 -4.28
CA VAL A 13 1.31 5.35 -5.26
C VAL A 13 2.68 5.60 -4.61
N ILE A 14 2.70 6.18 -3.40
CA ILE A 14 3.93 6.40 -2.64
C ILE A 14 4.61 5.05 -2.32
N GLY A 15 3.85 4.06 -1.85
CA GLY A 15 4.36 2.72 -1.59
C GLY A 15 4.94 2.06 -2.85
N PHE A 16 4.27 2.21 -3.98
CA PHE A 16 4.74 1.67 -5.26
C PHE A 16 6.04 2.33 -5.73
N ILE A 17 6.17 3.66 -5.62
CA ILE A 17 7.39 4.37 -5.98
C ILE A 17 8.56 3.94 -5.08
N ALA A 18 8.33 3.81 -3.77
CA ALA A 18 9.34 3.34 -2.82
C ALA A 18 9.81 1.92 -3.15
N LEU A 19 8.88 1.04 -3.54
CA LEU A 19 9.18 -0.32 -3.99
C LEU A 19 10.06 -0.31 -5.25
N LEU A 20 9.71 0.50 -6.25
CA LEU A 20 10.48 0.61 -7.49
C LEU A 20 11.89 1.12 -7.21
N LEU A 21 12.04 2.21 -6.43
CA LEU A 21 13.35 2.74 -6.06
C LEU A 21 14.17 1.71 -5.28
N GLY A 22 13.55 0.98 -4.36
CA GLY A 22 14.20 -0.10 -3.62
C GLY A 22 14.66 -1.24 -4.53
N ALA A 23 13.80 -1.69 -5.46
CA ALA A 23 14.11 -2.78 -6.38
C ALA A 23 15.20 -2.39 -7.39
N PHE A 24 15.06 -1.23 -8.04
CA PHE A 24 16.08 -0.74 -8.98
C PHE A 24 17.40 -0.44 -8.29
N GLY A 25 17.37 0.15 -7.09
CA GLY A 25 18.55 0.39 -6.27
C GLY A 25 19.25 -0.92 -5.87
N ALA A 26 18.49 -1.93 -5.43
CA ALA A 26 19.03 -3.25 -5.10
C ALA A 26 19.68 -3.94 -6.30
N ILE A 27 19.09 -3.81 -7.49
CA ILE A 27 19.65 -4.35 -8.74
C ILE A 27 20.95 -3.63 -9.11
N ALA A 28 20.96 -2.29 -9.02
CA ALA A 28 22.10 -1.47 -9.38
C ALA A 28 23.30 -1.67 -8.44
N ASP A 29 23.05 -1.78 -7.13
CA ASP A 29 24.08 -1.96 -6.10
C ASP A 29 24.39 -3.45 -5.82
N GLN A 30 23.69 -4.37 -6.51
CA GLN A 30 23.75 -5.83 -6.29
C GLN A 30 23.58 -6.28 -4.82
N SER A 31 23.02 -5.42 -3.97
CA SER A 31 22.85 -5.63 -2.54
C SER A 31 21.41 -5.39 -2.13
N VAL A 32 20.66 -6.45 -1.87
CA VAL A 32 19.27 -6.33 -1.40
C VAL A 32 19.20 -5.76 0.02
N ILE A 33 20.25 -5.96 0.82
CA ILE A 33 20.27 -5.54 2.23
C ILE A 33 20.21 -4.01 2.35
N HIS A 34 20.94 -3.28 1.49
CA HIS A 34 20.93 -1.81 1.51
C HIS A 34 19.56 -1.21 1.15
N TYR A 35 18.72 -1.98 0.46
CA TYR A 35 17.40 -1.54 -0.01
C TYR A 35 16.25 -2.32 0.63
N PHE A 36 16.52 -3.12 1.68
CA PHE A 36 15.51 -3.87 2.40
C PHE A 36 14.43 -2.95 2.99
N LEU A 37 14.85 -1.84 3.62
CA LEU A 37 13.94 -0.87 4.23
C LEU A 37 12.98 -0.23 3.22
N PRO A 38 13.44 0.36 2.09
CA PRO A 38 12.52 0.93 1.10
C PRO A 38 11.61 -0.12 0.46
N ILE A 39 12.09 -1.35 0.21
CA ILE A 39 11.26 -2.45 -0.31
C ILE A 39 10.18 -2.83 0.70
N HIS A 40 10.54 -3.04 1.97
CA HIS A 40 9.62 -3.40 3.04
C HIS A 40 8.57 -2.30 3.29
N ALA A 41 8.99 -1.03 3.34
CA ALA A 41 8.10 0.10 3.47
C ALA A 41 7.12 0.20 2.28
N GLY A 42 7.61 -0.02 1.06
CA GLY A 42 6.78 -0.04 -0.15
C GLY A 42 5.65 -1.08 -0.07
N PHE A 43 5.98 -2.31 0.34
CA PHE A 43 4.99 -3.37 0.55
C PHE A 43 4.00 -3.05 1.68
N MET A 44 4.47 -2.50 2.81
CA MET A 44 3.60 -2.09 3.92
C MET A 44 2.57 -1.03 3.50
N PHE A 45 3.00 0.01 2.79
CA PHE A 45 2.09 1.06 2.33
C PHE A 45 1.08 0.56 1.29
N MET A 46 1.52 -0.26 0.32
CA MET A 46 0.61 -0.91 -0.62
C MET A 46 -0.36 -1.84 0.09
N GLY A 47 0.12 -2.68 1.01
CA GLY A 47 -0.68 -3.62 1.78
C GLY A 47 -1.75 -2.93 2.61
N MET A 48 -1.39 -1.87 3.36
CA MET A 48 -2.36 -1.08 4.13
C MET A 48 -3.42 -0.42 3.24
N ALA A 49 -3.05 0.04 2.03
CA ALA A 49 -4.00 0.62 1.10
C ALA A 49 -4.95 -0.42 0.48
N VAL A 50 -4.49 -1.65 0.26
CA VAL A 50 -5.29 -2.77 -0.30
C VAL A 50 -6.20 -3.40 0.75
N LEU A 51 -5.70 -3.68 1.96
CA LEU A 51 -6.48 -4.31 3.03
C LEU A 51 -7.64 -3.42 3.51
N HIS A 52 -7.49 -2.10 3.46
CA HIS A 52 -8.53 -1.14 3.80
C HIS A 52 -9.70 -1.04 2.79
N LYS A 53 -9.75 -1.90 1.76
CA LYS A 53 -10.84 -1.96 0.78
C LYS A 53 -11.98 -2.89 1.21
N GLU A 54 -11.72 -3.87 2.08
CA GLU A 54 -12.72 -4.90 2.43
C GLU A 54 -13.69 -4.49 3.55
N GLU A 55 -13.27 -3.65 4.50
CA GLU A 55 -14.13 -3.33 5.67
C GLU A 55 -15.43 -2.60 5.32
N THR A 56 -15.48 -1.88 4.20
CA THR A 56 -16.68 -1.10 3.82
C THR A 56 -17.77 -1.90 3.12
N THR A 57 -17.50 -3.12 2.65
CA THR A 57 -18.51 -3.92 1.92
C THR A 57 -19.30 -4.82 2.88
N THR A 58 -18.70 -5.28 3.97
CA THR A 58 -19.36 -6.19 4.92
C THR A 58 -20.28 -5.45 5.90
N ALA A 59 -19.96 -4.21 6.27
CA ALA A 59 -20.77 -3.42 7.21
C ALA A 59 -22.08 -2.87 6.62
N ALA A 60 -22.18 -2.72 5.30
CA ALA A 60 -23.40 -2.25 4.63
C ALA A 60 -24.46 -3.36 4.47
N THR A 61 -24.04 -4.62 4.39
CA THR A 61 -24.93 -5.76 4.15
C THR A 61 -25.62 -6.24 5.44
N GLN A 62 -25.03 -6.01 6.61
CA GLN A 62 -25.62 -6.42 7.90
C GLN A 62 -26.71 -5.48 8.44
N LYS A 63 -26.85 -4.26 7.91
CA LYS A 63 -27.92 -3.32 8.32
C LYS A 63 -29.22 -3.43 7.53
N LEU A 64 -29.28 -4.28 6.49
CA LEU A 64 -30.47 -4.47 5.67
C LEU A 64 -31.27 -5.74 6.01
N GLN A 65 -30.81 -6.52 6.99
CA GLN A 65 -31.47 -7.75 7.47
C GLN A 65 -31.84 -7.72 8.96
N LYS A 66 -31.89 -6.54 9.60
CA LYS A 66 -32.34 -6.41 10.99
C LYS A 66 -33.50 -5.45 11.12
#